data_AF-A0A943MSY9-F1
#
_entry.id   AF-A0A943MSY9-F1
#
_cell.length_a   1.000
_cell.length_b   1.000
_cell.length_c   1.000
_cell.angle_alpha   90.00
_cell.angle_beta   90.00
_cell.angle_gamma   90.00
#
_symmetry.space_group_name_H-M   'P 1'
#
loop_
_entity.id
_entity.type
_entity.pdbx_description
1 polymer ?
#
loop_
_entity_poly.entity_id
_entity_poly.type
_entity_poly.pdbx_seq_one_letter_code
_entity_poly.pdbx_strand_id
1 'polypeptide(L)' 'GKKTGNAVKRNRSRRIIREAFRQATPQIREGFDFILVARGRTPFVKSTDIYRVLMRQLKDAGVLK' A
#
# COMPACT_ATOMS: atom_id res chain seq x y z
N GLY A 1 17.72 -9.89 15.20
CA GLY A 1 16.97 -10.72 14.24
C GLY A 1 15.79 -9.95 13.69
N LYS A 2 15.67 -9.76 12.37
CA LYS A 2 14.61 -8.92 11.79
C LYS A 2 13.24 -9.58 12.01
N LYS A 3 12.35 -8.89 12.73
CA LYS A 3 10.94 -9.24 13.04
C LYS A 3 10.04 -9.54 11.82
N THR A 4 10.57 -9.50 10.60
CA THR A 4 9.88 -9.95 9.39
C THR A 4 10.49 -11.29 8.96
N GLY A 5 10.13 -12.34 9.70
CA GLY A 5 10.43 -13.71 9.32
C GLY A 5 9.92 -13.98 7.89
N ASN A 6 10.77 -14.63 7.10
CA ASN A 6 10.52 -15.12 5.75
C ASN A 6 10.51 -14.05 4.62
N ALA A 7 11.52 -14.09 3.75
CA ALA A 7 11.67 -13.23 2.57
C ALA A 7 10.42 -13.24 1.67
N VAL A 8 9.72 -14.38 1.61
CA VAL A 8 8.46 -14.54 0.88
C VAL A 8 7.38 -13.60 1.39
N LYS A 9 7.21 -13.47 2.72
CA LYS A 9 6.21 -12.57 3.31
C LYS A 9 6.53 -11.11 2.98
N ARG A 10 7.81 -10.71 3.05
CA ARG A 10 8.25 -9.36 2.65
C ARG A 10 7.94 -9.05 1.19
N ASN A 11 8.29 -9.98 0.28
CA ASN A 11 8.03 -9.82 -1.15
C ASN A 11 6.53 -9.76 -1.46
N ARG A 12 5.75 -10.61 -0.79
CA ARG A 12 4.28 -10.59 -0.90
C ARG A 12 3.70 -9.26 -0.45
N SER A 13 4.13 -8.72 0.70
CA SER A 13 3.69 -7.40 1.16
C SER A 13 4.01 -6.30 0.13
N ARG A 14 5.23 -6.29 -0.43
CA ARG A 14 5.62 -5.32 -1.46
C ARG A 14 4.72 -5.44 -2.70
N ARG A 15 4.43 -6.67 -3.16
CA ARG A 15 3.56 -6.91 -4.32
C ARG A 15 2.15 -6.41 -4.10
N ILE A 16 1.55 -6.72 -2.95
CA ILE A 16 0.19 -6.32 -2.59
C ILE A 16 0.07 -4.78 -2.55
N ILE A 17 1.01 -4.11 -1.89
CA ILE A 17 1.03 -2.65 -1.78
C ILE A 17 1.19 -2.01 -3.16
N ARG A 18 2.13 -2.48 -3.98
CA ARG A 18 2.35 -1.94 -5.33
C ARG A 18 1.12 -2.07 -6.19
N GLU A 19 0.43 -3.20 -6.11
CA GLU A 19 -0.77 -3.42 -6.92
C GLU A 19 -1.94 -2.53 -6.48
N ALA A 20 -2.14 -2.37 -5.17
CA ALA A 20 -3.12 -1.42 -4.65
C ALA A 20 -2.80 0.03 -5.06
N PHE A 21 -1.51 0.41 -4.99
CA PHE A 21 -1.07 1.74 -5.40
C PHE A 21 -1.27 1.97 -6.91
N ARG A 22 -0.92 0.98 -7.76
CA ARG A 22 -1.14 1.03 -9.22
C ARG A 22 -2.61 1.32 -9.57
N GLN A 23 -3.54 0.70 -8.83
CA GLN A 23 -4.98 0.95 -9.00
C GLN A 23 -5.40 2.36 -8.53
N ALA A 24 -4.74 2.90 -7.49
CA ALA A 24 -5.04 4.24 -6.96
C ALA A 24 -4.43 5.37 -7.79
N THR A 25 -3.28 5.15 -8.45
CA THR A 25 -2.50 6.17 -9.18
C THR A 25 -3.33 7.10 -10.07
N PRO A 26 -4.30 6.63 -10.88
CA PRO A 26 -5.10 7.53 -11.72
C PRO A 26 -5.87 8.62 -10.96
N GLN A 27 -6.22 8.35 -9.70
CA GLN A 27 -7.01 9.22 -8.83
C GLN A 27 -6.16 10.16 -7.96
N ILE A 28 -4.82 10.01 -7.97
CA ILE A 28 -3.91 10.79 -7.13
C ILE A 28 -3.42 12.01 -7.91
N ARG A 29 -3.38 13.19 -7.27
CA ARG A 29 -2.78 14.40 -7.83
C ARG A 29 -1.27 14.22 -8.06
N GLU A 30 -0.75 14.86 -9.10
CA GLU A 30 0.69 14.86 -9.36
C GLU A 30 1.44 15.76 -8.36
N GLY A 31 2.76 15.55 -8.22
CA GLY A 31 3.62 16.38 -7.36
C GLY A 31 3.84 15.86 -5.93
N PHE A 32 3.47 14.61 -5.63
CA PHE A 32 3.67 13.99 -4.31
C PHE A 32 4.56 12.75 -4.38
N ASP A 33 5.44 12.62 -3.38
CA ASP A 33 6.19 11.40 -3.12
C ASP A 33 5.51 10.57 -2.03
N PHE A 34 5.25 9.29 -2.32
CA PHE A 34 4.57 8.39 -1.39
C PHE A 34 5.52 7.35 -0.80
N ILE A 35 5.61 7.33 0.53
CA ILE A 35 6.31 6.28 1.28
C ILE A 35 5.27 5.36 1.92
N LEU A 36 5.17 4.12 1.44
CA LEU A 36 4.23 3.11 1.93
C LEU A 36 4.92 2.09 2.82
N VAL A 37 4.48 1.98 4.07
CA VAL A 37 5.06 1.07 5.07
C VAL A 37 4.17 -0.15 5.29
N ALA A 38 4.68 -1.34 4.94
CA ALA A 38 3.99 -2.60 5.24
C ALA A 38 3.93 -2.85 6.75
N ARG A 39 2.78 -3.36 7.21
CA ARG A 39 2.57 -3.80 8.61
C ARG A 39 2.48 -5.32 8.68
N GLY A 40 2.54 -5.88 9.88
CA GLY A 40 2.58 -7.34 10.10
C GLY A 40 1.41 -8.12 9.46
N ARG A 41 0.24 -7.47 9.29
CA ARG A 41 -0.96 -8.06 8.64
C ARG A 41 -0.96 -7.93 7.11
N THR A 42 -0.17 -7.03 6.53
CA THR A 42 -0.12 -6.79 5.08
C THR A 42 0.11 -8.04 4.22
N PRO A 43 0.98 -9.01 4.55
CA PRO A 43 1.16 -10.19 3.69
C PRO A 43 -0.06 -11.11 3.66
N PHE A 44 -1.01 -10.99 4.60
CA PHE A 44 -2.15 -11.90 4.76
C PHE A 44 -3.45 -11.37 4.17
N VAL A 45 -3.46 -10.14 3.63
CA VAL A 45 -4.64 -9.51 3.02
C VAL A 45 -4.50 -9.39 1.51
N LYS A 46 -5.57 -9.04 0.80
CA LYS A 46 -5.53 -8.82 -0.66
C LYS A 46 -5.20 -7.37 -1.00
N SER A 47 -4.76 -7.14 -2.24
CA SER A 47 -4.54 -5.77 -2.75
C SER A 47 -5.82 -4.95 -2.74
N THR A 48 -6.98 -5.58 -2.95
CA THR A 48 -8.30 -4.95 -2.83
C THR A 48 -8.56 -4.38 -1.44
N ASP A 49 -8.14 -5.10 -0.38
CA ASP A 49 -8.30 -4.64 1.00
C ASP A 49 -7.37 -3.46 1.28
N ILE A 50 -6.12 -3.56 0.80
CA ILE A 50 -5.15 -2.46 0.91
C ILE A 50 -5.60 -1.24 0.11
N TYR A 51 -6.18 -1.41 -1.07
CA TYR A 51 -6.69 -0.34 -1.91
C TYR A 51 -7.79 0.46 -1.18
N ARG A 52 -8.75 -0.22 -0.54
CA ARG A 52 -9.81 0.44 0.24
C ARG A 52 -9.24 1.32 1.36
N VAL A 53 -8.24 0.81 2.09
CA VAL A 53 -7.57 1.56 3.17
C VAL A 53 -6.76 2.72 2.59
N LEU A 54 -6.02 2.47 1.51
CA LEU A 54 -5.19 3.48 0.85
C LEU A 54 -6.04 4.64 0.33
N MET A 55 -7.16 4.37 -0.36
CA MET A 55 -8.06 5.41 -0.86
C MET A 55 -8.62 6.29 0.27
N ARG A 56 -8.97 5.70 1.42
CA ARG A 56 -9.39 6.46 2.60
C ARG A 56 -8.27 7.37 3.09
N GLN A 57 -7.06 6.84 3.24
CA GLN A 57 -5.90 7.62 3.70
C GLN A 57 -5.52 8.75 2.74
N LEU A 58 -5.58 8.50 1.42
CA LEU A 58 -5.31 9.52 0.39
C LEU A 58 -6.38 10.62 0.39
N LYS A 59 -7.66 10.25 0.63
CA LYS A 59 -8.75 11.21 0.80
C LYS A 59 -8.51 12.09 2.01
N ASP A 60 -8.20 11.48 3.15
CA ASP A 60 -7.94 12.20 4.41
C ASP A 60 -6.70 13.10 4.31
N ALA A 61 -5.71 12.71 3.50
CA ALA A 61 -4.52 13.51 3.19
C ALA A 61 -4.75 14.61 2.14
N GLY A 62 -5.93 14.67 1.50
CA GLY A 62 -6.26 15.71 0.51
C GLY A 62 -5.49 15.62 -0.81
N VAL A 63 -4.93 14.45 -1.13
CA VAL A 63 -4.07 14.23 -2.31
C VAL A 63 -4.79 13.55 -3.48
N LEU A 64 -6.07 13.22 -3.32
CA LEU A 64 -6.92 12.76 -4.41
C LEU A 64 -7.28 13.93 -5.32
N LYS A 65 -7.39 13.68 -6.63
CA LYS A 65 -7.83 14.66 -7.63
C LYS A 65 -9.16 15.27 -7.24
#